data_AF-A0A6H5IR48-F1
#
_entry.id   AF-A0A6H5IR48-F1
#
_cell.length_a   1.000
_cell.length_b   1.000
_cell.length_c   1.000
_cell.angle_alpha   90.00
_cell.angle_beta   90.00
_cell.angle_gamma   90.00
#
_symmetry.space_group_name_H-M   'P 1'
#
loop_
_entity.id
_entity.type
_entity.pdbx_description
1 polymer ?
#
loop_
_entity_poly.entity_id
_entity_poly.type
_entity_poly.pdbx_seq_one_letter_code
_entity_poly.pdbx_strand_id
1 'polypeptide(L)'
;MREEVNWENEDKWREFLCQLEDLISDWKGQLADLREIFQPYDIDWLLAETVKKFDNKSCCWSCNSNLVEFVIDTGYRDEPDVDEDGKPLLRRVTAVHHAARKQLYDWVWCWRFTYLFKVYDRFDVNYTDDSGLTHFHFACMSDCDDVAKEFLELGQDSNLVWQETGDSPLHLALKHRQGNIVGLLLRSGADLSLTRTEILFCNWPRSTGTRRWLNCCREEARPEFGQQGWRDSSALGPEASAQ
;
A
#
# COMPACT_ATOMS: atom_id res chain seq x y z
N MET A 1 -23.30 7.89 21.47
CA MET A 1 -22.24 6.93 21.06
C MET A 1 -20.84 7.51 21.27
N ARG A 2 -20.51 8.73 20.83
CA ARG A 2 -19.18 9.35 21.03
C ARG A 2 -18.90 9.81 22.47
N GLU A 3 -19.91 10.25 23.21
CA GLU A 3 -19.74 10.92 24.51
C GLU A 3 -19.47 9.99 25.71
N GLU A 4 -19.65 8.67 25.57
CA GLU A 4 -19.53 7.71 26.68
C GLU A 4 -18.20 6.94 26.70
N VAL A 5 -17.37 7.11 25.66
CA VAL A 5 -16.12 6.37 25.52
C VAL A 5 -14.99 7.15 26.17
N ASN A 6 -14.37 6.56 27.19
CA ASN A 6 -13.07 7.02 27.70
C ASN A 6 -11.95 6.47 26.81
N TRP A 7 -11.38 7.35 25.97
CA TRP A 7 -10.37 7.07 24.94
C TRP A 7 -9.00 6.66 25.47
N GLU A 8 -8.75 6.76 26.77
CA GLU A 8 -7.49 6.33 27.40
C GLU A 8 -7.46 4.84 27.78
N ASN A 9 -8.59 4.12 27.67
CA ASN A 9 -8.71 2.72 28.04
C ASN A 9 -8.87 1.82 26.82
N GLU A 10 -7.80 1.11 26.44
CA GLU A 10 -7.78 0.18 25.29
C GLU A 10 -8.88 -0.89 25.35
N ASP A 11 -9.24 -1.39 26.54
CA ASP A 11 -10.24 -2.46 26.69
C ASP A 11 -11.66 -1.97 26.39
N LYS A 12 -12.03 -0.79 26.90
CA LYS A 12 -13.34 -0.18 26.61
C LYS A 12 -13.50 0.15 25.13
N TRP A 13 -12.41 0.52 24.49
CA TRP A 13 -12.44 0.80 23.07
C TRP A 13 -12.51 -0.47 22.22
N ARG A 14 -11.78 -1.52 22.61
CA ARG A 14 -11.89 -2.82 21.93
C ARG A 14 -13.33 -3.32 21.93
N GLU A 15 -14.03 -3.14 23.05
CA GLU A 15 -15.45 -3.45 23.20
C GLU A 15 -16.33 -2.60 22.28
N PHE A 16 -16.11 -1.28 22.24
CA PHE A 16 -16.81 -0.39 21.31
C PHE A 16 -16.63 -0.82 19.85
N LEU A 17 -15.40 -1.13 19.43
CA LEU A 17 -15.12 -1.60 18.07
C LEU A 17 -15.86 -2.90 17.74
N CYS A 18 -15.93 -3.85 18.68
CA CYS A 18 -16.68 -5.07 18.47
C CYS A 18 -18.17 -4.76 18.28
N GLN A 19 -18.74 -3.88 19.10
CA GLN A 19 -20.14 -3.44 18.97
C GLN A 19 -20.40 -2.74 17.63
N LEU A 20 -19.45 -1.92 17.18
CA LEU A 20 -19.52 -1.23 15.89
C LEU A 20 -19.45 -2.22 14.72
N GLU A 21 -18.54 -3.20 14.78
CA GLU A 21 -18.42 -4.25 13.75
C GLU A 21 -19.69 -5.11 13.69
N ASP A 22 -20.27 -5.48 14.83
CA ASP A 22 -21.56 -6.19 14.90
C ASP A 22 -22.68 -5.35 14.24
N LEU A 23 -22.76 -4.06 14.58
CA LEU A 23 -23.73 -3.14 13.99
C LEU A 23 -23.58 -3.00 12.47
N ILE A 24 -22.35 -2.90 11.97
CA ILE A 24 -22.04 -2.80 10.55
C ILE A 24 -22.41 -4.09 9.82
N SER A 25 -22.15 -5.25 10.45
CA SER A 25 -22.43 -6.55 9.84
C SER A 25 -23.93 -6.80 9.57
N ASP A 26 -24.80 -6.25 10.42
CA ASP A 26 -26.25 -6.36 10.31
C ASP A 26 -26.90 -5.15 9.58
N TRP A 27 -26.10 -4.17 9.14
CA TRP A 27 -26.61 -2.93 8.57
C TRP A 27 -27.27 -3.15 7.20
N LYS A 28 -28.58 -2.89 7.11
CA LYS A 28 -29.37 -2.93 5.85
C LYS A 28 -29.97 -1.57 5.46
N GLY A 29 -29.61 -0.51 6.19
CA GLY A 29 -30.18 0.84 6.03
C GLY A 29 -29.40 1.73 5.07
N GLN A 30 -29.88 2.96 4.87
CA GLN A 30 -29.17 3.99 4.12
C GLN A 30 -27.86 4.36 4.86
N LEU A 31 -26.75 4.42 4.13
CA LEU A 31 -25.44 4.72 4.70
C LEU A 31 -25.41 6.19 5.12
N ALA A 32 -25.10 6.43 6.39
CA ALA A 32 -24.96 7.78 6.95
C ALA A 32 -23.62 8.39 6.52
N ASP A 33 -23.58 9.72 6.39
CA ASP A 33 -22.31 10.42 6.23
C ASP A 33 -21.52 10.33 7.54
N LEU A 34 -20.40 9.61 7.49
CA LEU A 34 -19.54 9.40 8.67
C LEU A 34 -19.02 10.70 9.27
N ARG A 35 -18.93 11.77 8.47
CA ARG A 35 -18.45 13.09 8.92
C ARG A 35 -19.42 13.78 9.88
N GLU A 36 -20.69 13.40 9.88
CA GLU A 36 -21.68 13.90 10.86
C GLU A 36 -21.48 13.29 12.25
N ILE A 37 -20.82 12.13 12.33
CA ILE A 37 -20.73 11.32 13.55
C ILE A 37 -19.29 11.35 14.12
N PHE A 38 -18.30 11.29 13.24
CA PHE A 38 -16.89 11.14 13.58
C PHE A 38 -16.05 12.27 13.00
N GLN A 39 -15.01 12.66 13.72
CA GLN A 39 -13.97 13.52 13.15
C GLN A 39 -13.06 12.70 12.23
N PRO A 40 -12.38 13.31 11.24
CA PRO A 40 -11.47 12.60 10.34
C PRO A 40 -10.39 11.79 11.08
N TYR A 41 -9.85 12.35 12.17
CA TYR A 41 -8.90 11.66 13.04
C TYR A 41 -9.50 10.39 13.67
N ASP A 42 -10.76 10.44 14.11
CA ASP A 42 -11.44 9.28 14.72
C ASP A 42 -11.57 8.14 13.69
N ILE A 43 -11.85 8.46 12.42
CA ILE A 43 -12.00 7.49 11.33
C ILE A 43 -10.65 6.87 10.96
N ASP A 44 -9.60 7.68 10.77
CA ASP A 44 -8.25 7.19 10.49
C ASP A 44 -7.74 6.28 11.60
N TRP A 45 -7.96 6.69 12.84
CA TRP A 45 -7.60 5.90 14.00
C TRP A 45 -8.43 4.61 14.10
N LEU A 46 -9.74 4.64 13.78
CA LEU A 46 -10.60 3.44 13.67
C LEU A 46 -10.06 2.44 12.65
N LEU A 47 -9.72 2.93 11.45
CA LEU A 47 -9.12 2.12 10.38
C LEU A 47 -7.77 1.53 10.82
N ALA A 48 -6.94 2.32 11.52
CA ALA A 48 -5.67 1.86 12.05
C ALA A 48 -5.84 0.75 13.10
N GLU A 49 -6.83 0.85 13.99
CA GLU A 49 -7.11 -0.19 14.98
C GLU A 49 -7.62 -1.48 14.34
N THR A 50 -8.44 -1.40 13.30
CA THR A 50 -8.82 -2.57 12.50
C THR A 50 -7.61 -3.29 11.93
N VAL A 51 -6.64 -2.55 11.39
CA VAL A 51 -5.39 -3.12 10.88
C VAL A 51 -4.56 -3.75 12.01
N LYS A 52 -4.47 -3.10 13.18
CA LYS A 52 -3.70 -3.59 14.33
C LYS A 52 -4.30 -4.86 14.94
N LYS A 53 -5.64 -4.92 15.08
CA LYS A 53 -6.40 -6.05 15.65
C LYS A 53 -6.26 -7.34 14.85
N PHE A 54 -5.96 -7.25 13.56
CA PHE A 54 -5.70 -8.42 12.73
C PHE A 54 -4.47 -9.19 13.28
N ASP A 55 -4.73 -10.32 13.95
CA ASP A 55 -3.73 -11.23 14.51
C ASP A 55 -3.90 -12.63 13.91
N ASN A 56 -2.78 -13.25 13.55
CA ASN A 56 -2.67 -14.37 12.62
C ASN A 56 -3.05 -15.74 13.25
N LYS A 57 -3.54 -15.74 14.51
CA LYS A 57 -3.90 -16.98 15.26
C LYS A 57 -5.32 -17.47 15.00
N SER A 58 -6.17 -16.66 14.41
CA SER A 58 -7.47 -17.12 13.89
C SER A 58 -7.66 -16.58 12.49
N CYS A 59 -7.00 -17.21 11.52
CA CYS A 59 -7.50 -17.20 10.16
C CYS A 59 -8.85 -17.95 10.18
N CYS A 60 -9.88 -17.31 10.70
CA CYS A 60 -11.21 -17.60 10.24
C CYS A 60 -11.30 -16.93 8.87
N TRP A 61 -11.61 -17.73 7.85
CA TRP A 61 -12.05 -17.28 6.53
C TRP A 61 -13.35 -16.43 6.60
N SER A 62 -13.68 -15.88 7.77
CA SER A 62 -14.88 -15.15 8.12
C SER A 62 -14.57 -13.86 8.90
N CYS A 63 -13.32 -13.38 8.97
CA CYS A 63 -13.06 -12.02 9.47
C CYS A 63 -13.60 -11.01 8.45
N ASN A 64 -14.92 -10.85 8.44
CA ASN A 64 -15.67 -9.71 7.94
C ASN A 64 -15.29 -8.48 8.77
N SER A 65 -14.03 -8.04 8.73
CA SER A 65 -13.79 -6.65 9.11
C SER A 65 -14.31 -5.80 7.97
N ASN A 66 -15.63 -5.63 8.00
CA ASN A 66 -16.41 -4.82 7.09
C ASN A 66 -16.14 -3.34 7.36
N LEU A 67 -15.35 -2.95 8.37
CA LEU A 67 -15.18 -1.53 8.68
C LEU A 67 -14.51 -0.75 7.55
N VAL A 68 -13.43 -1.28 6.96
CA VAL A 68 -12.77 -0.62 5.82
C VAL A 68 -13.74 -0.50 4.63
N GLU A 69 -14.42 -1.60 4.29
CA GLU A 69 -15.40 -1.64 3.20
C GLU A 69 -16.61 -0.72 3.48
N PHE A 70 -17.12 -0.72 4.70
CA PHE A 70 -18.21 0.13 5.16
C PHE A 70 -17.86 1.61 5.09
N VAL A 71 -16.66 1.99 5.55
CA VAL A 71 -16.17 3.38 5.42
C VAL A 71 -16.11 3.77 3.94
N ILE A 72 -15.64 2.88 3.07
CA ILE A 72 -15.61 3.13 1.61
C ILE A 72 -17.03 3.27 1.04
N ASP A 73 -17.94 2.38 1.43
CA ASP A 73 -19.32 2.33 0.95
C ASP A 73 -20.12 3.55 1.41
N THR A 74 -19.81 4.14 2.57
CA THR A 74 -20.38 5.43 3.00
C THR A 74 -19.98 6.59 2.10
N GLY A 75 -18.99 6.39 1.22
CA GLY A 75 -18.43 7.43 0.36
C GLY A 75 -17.37 8.28 1.05
N TYR A 76 -16.95 7.92 2.27
CA TYR A 76 -15.91 8.66 2.98
C TYR A 76 -14.59 8.65 2.22
N ARG A 77 -13.95 9.81 2.16
CA ARG A 77 -12.59 10.04 1.65
C ARG A 77 -11.83 10.90 2.66
N ASP A 78 -10.55 10.58 2.85
CA ASP A 78 -9.66 11.36 3.67
C ASP A 78 -9.40 12.72 3.01
N GLU A 79 -9.47 13.77 3.82
CA GLU A 79 -9.12 15.13 3.40
C GLU A 79 -7.87 15.55 4.18
N PRO A 80 -6.79 15.96 3.49
CA PRO A 80 -5.58 16.39 4.17
C PRO A 80 -5.82 17.69 4.91
N ASP A 81 -5.24 17.80 6.11
CA ASP A 81 -5.04 19.09 6.74
C ASP A 81 -4.16 19.95 5.83
N VAL A 82 -4.45 21.24 5.73
CA VAL A 82 -3.70 22.18 4.89
C VAL A 82 -3.05 23.27 5.72
N ASP A 83 -1.92 23.80 5.23
CA ASP A 83 -1.27 24.97 5.82
C ASP A 83 -1.99 26.29 5.44
N GLU A 84 -1.43 27.42 5.88
CA GLU A 84 -1.97 28.77 5.59
C GLU A 84 -2.02 29.08 4.08
N ASP A 85 -1.17 28.43 3.27
CA ASP A 85 -1.13 28.56 1.81
C ASP A 85 -2.07 27.58 1.10
N GLY A 86 -2.79 26.73 1.85
CA GLY A 86 -3.67 25.69 1.33
C GLY A 86 -2.93 24.45 0.83
N LYS A 87 -1.65 24.25 1.18
CA LYS A 87 -0.89 23.05 0.81
C LYS A 87 -1.13 21.92 1.81
N PRO A 88 -1.29 20.67 1.33
CA PRO A 88 -1.45 19.50 2.19
C PRO A 88 -0.27 19.31 3.16
N LEU A 89 -0.58 19.08 4.43
CA LEU A 89 0.38 18.67 5.45
C LEU A 89 0.69 17.18 5.28
N LEU A 90 1.93 16.88 4.87
CA LEU A 90 2.33 15.50 4.55
C LEU A 90 2.69 14.67 5.77
N ARG A 91 3.01 15.28 6.92
CA ARG A 91 3.41 14.54 8.14
C ARG A 91 2.19 14.04 8.89
N ARG A 92 1.86 12.76 8.72
CA ARG A 92 0.72 12.11 9.40
C ARG A 92 0.89 10.60 9.41
N VAL A 93 0.76 10.00 10.58
CA VAL A 93 0.65 8.54 10.74
C VAL A 93 -0.80 8.16 10.41
N THR A 94 -0.99 7.23 9.48
CA THR A 94 -2.33 6.81 9.03
C THR A 94 -2.50 5.29 9.08
N ALA A 95 -3.72 4.80 8.88
CA ALA A 95 -4.00 3.37 8.75
C ALA A 95 -3.13 2.65 7.70
N VAL A 96 -2.78 3.32 6.59
CA VAL A 96 -1.89 2.79 5.53
C VAL A 96 -0.49 2.49 6.08
N HIS A 97 0.06 3.36 6.94
CA HIS A 97 1.36 3.14 7.57
C HIS A 97 1.33 1.95 8.54
N HIS A 98 0.22 1.76 9.25
CA HIS A 98 0.04 0.58 10.10
C HIS A 98 -0.06 -0.71 9.27
N ALA A 99 -0.73 -0.66 8.11
CA ALA A 99 -0.84 -1.81 7.20
C ALA A 99 0.53 -2.19 6.62
N ALA A 100 1.30 -1.19 6.19
CA ALA A 100 2.65 -1.37 5.68
C ALA A 100 3.58 -2.05 6.71
N ARG A 101 3.53 -1.62 7.97
CA ARG A 101 4.31 -2.25 9.04
C ARG A 101 3.90 -3.70 9.26
N LYS A 102 2.60 -4.00 9.29
CA LYS A 102 2.10 -5.39 9.45
C LYS A 102 2.63 -6.31 8.34
N GLN A 103 2.64 -5.83 7.09
CA GLN A 103 3.14 -6.58 5.94
C GLN A 103 4.64 -6.92 6.01
N LEU A 104 5.43 -6.21 6.82
CA LEU A 104 6.84 -6.52 7.03
C LEU A 104 7.08 -7.61 8.08
N TYR A 105 6.16 -7.76 9.04
CA TYR A 105 6.29 -8.71 10.15
C TYR A 105 5.48 -10.00 9.95
N ASP A 106 4.51 -10.01 9.03
CA ASP A 106 3.57 -11.12 8.86
C ASP A 106 3.66 -11.77 7.47
N TRP A 107 3.66 -13.10 7.43
CA TRP A 107 3.77 -13.91 6.20
C TRP A 107 2.45 -14.01 5.43
N VAL A 108 1.34 -13.62 6.06
CA VAL A 108 -0.01 -13.67 5.49
C VAL A 108 -0.42 -12.29 5.00
N TRP A 109 -0.36 -12.11 3.69
CA TRP A 109 -0.79 -10.91 2.99
C TRP A 109 -2.31 -10.74 3.08
N CYS A 110 -2.77 -9.67 3.73
CA CYS A 110 -4.16 -9.26 3.63
C CYS A 110 -4.31 -8.22 2.53
N TRP A 111 -4.65 -8.67 1.32
CA TRP A 111 -4.90 -7.81 0.16
C TRP A 111 -5.98 -6.74 0.44
N ARG A 112 -6.88 -6.96 1.40
CA ARG A 112 -7.90 -5.97 1.79
C ARG A 112 -7.31 -4.66 2.33
N PHE A 113 -6.10 -4.65 2.90
CA PHE A 113 -5.50 -3.39 3.35
C PHE A 113 -5.14 -2.46 2.19
N THR A 114 -5.04 -2.97 0.95
CA THR A 114 -4.90 -2.13 -0.24
C THR A 114 -6.14 -1.26 -0.49
N TYR A 115 -7.32 -1.66 0.02
CA TYR A 115 -8.54 -0.86 -0.08
C TYR A 115 -8.47 0.44 0.71
N LEU A 116 -7.51 0.60 1.63
CA LEU A 116 -7.27 1.88 2.28
C LEU A 116 -6.98 2.98 1.24
N PHE A 117 -6.41 2.66 0.06
CA PHE A 117 -6.24 3.64 -1.02
C PHE A 117 -7.56 4.12 -1.65
N LYS A 118 -8.70 3.48 -1.37
CA LYS A 118 -10.03 4.02 -1.71
C LYS A 118 -10.50 5.07 -0.69
N VAL A 119 -9.91 5.11 0.50
CA VAL A 119 -10.14 6.15 1.52
C VAL A 119 -9.11 7.27 1.34
N TYR A 120 -7.83 6.93 1.15
CA TYR A 120 -6.74 7.87 0.86
C TYR A 120 -6.46 7.89 -0.65
N ASP A 121 -7.43 8.35 -1.45
CA ASP A 121 -7.37 8.38 -2.92
C ASP A 121 -6.69 9.64 -3.51
N ARG A 122 -6.24 10.53 -2.63
CA ARG A 122 -5.47 11.75 -2.92
C ARG A 122 -3.98 11.44 -3.08
N PHE A 123 -3.58 10.88 -4.22
CA PHE A 123 -2.17 10.46 -4.45
C PHE A 123 -1.18 11.61 -4.66
N ASP A 124 -1.65 12.85 -4.80
CA ASP A 124 -0.79 14.05 -4.71
C ASP A 124 -0.36 14.34 -3.26
N VAL A 125 -0.93 13.61 -2.29
CA VAL A 125 -0.59 13.65 -0.87
C VAL A 125 0.11 12.36 -0.48
N ASN A 126 1.43 12.33 -0.64
CA ASN A 126 2.24 11.21 -0.16
C ASN A 126 2.54 11.39 1.34
N TYR A 127 1.57 11.02 2.19
CA TYR A 127 1.74 11.10 3.64
C TYR A 127 2.98 10.32 4.10
N THR A 128 3.70 10.90 5.05
CA THR A 128 4.88 10.32 5.69
C THR A 128 4.68 10.24 7.19
N ASP A 129 5.06 9.11 7.78
CA ASP A 129 5.15 8.96 9.22
C ASP A 129 6.51 9.38 9.79
N ASP A 130 6.66 9.24 11.11
CA ASP A 130 7.86 9.64 11.85
C ASP A 130 9.11 8.84 11.49
N SER A 131 8.97 7.66 10.89
CA SER A 131 10.09 6.83 10.44
C SER A 131 10.45 7.07 8.97
N GLY A 132 9.74 7.99 8.31
CA GLY A 132 9.91 8.32 6.90
C GLY A 132 9.29 7.29 5.97
N LEU A 133 8.44 6.38 6.48
CA LEU A 133 7.65 5.49 5.65
C LEU A 133 6.51 6.31 5.04
N THR A 134 6.20 6.06 3.77
CA THR A 134 5.16 6.82 3.07
C THR A 134 4.13 5.93 2.39
N HIS A 135 3.01 6.52 1.96
CA HIS A 135 1.98 5.81 1.19
C HIS A 135 2.54 5.20 -0.10
N PHE A 136 3.42 5.94 -0.80
CA PHE A 136 4.08 5.43 -1.99
C PHE A 136 4.95 4.18 -1.71
N HIS A 137 5.63 4.13 -0.56
CA HIS A 137 6.37 2.93 -0.17
C HIS A 137 5.45 1.72 0.00
N PHE A 138 4.29 1.91 0.66
CA PHE A 138 3.30 0.84 0.82
C PHE A 138 2.74 0.36 -0.53
N ALA A 139 2.44 1.29 -1.44
CA ALA A 139 2.01 0.95 -2.80
C ALA A 139 3.09 0.13 -3.51
N CYS A 140 4.36 0.50 -3.40
CA CYS A 140 5.47 -0.19 -4.08
C CYS A 140 5.75 -1.60 -3.56
N MET A 141 5.50 -1.86 -2.29
CA MET A 141 5.61 -3.20 -1.73
C MET A 141 4.33 -4.04 -1.91
N SER A 142 3.20 -3.44 -2.28
CA SER A 142 1.90 -4.12 -2.40
C SER A 142 1.53 -4.40 -3.85
N ASP A 143 0.50 -5.20 -4.08
CA ASP A 143 -0.03 -5.48 -5.43
C ASP A 143 -0.96 -4.33 -5.89
N CYS A 144 -0.41 -3.10 -5.91
CA CYS A 144 -1.14 -1.86 -6.19
C CYS A 144 -0.50 -1.11 -7.36
N ASP A 145 -0.42 -1.77 -8.51
CA ASP A 145 0.23 -1.24 -9.73
C ASP A 145 -0.36 0.10 -10.19
N ASP A 146 -1.68 0.23 -10.12
CA ASP A 146 -2.44 1.43 -10.49
C ASP A 146 -2.12 2.60 -9.56
N VAL A 147 -2.15 2.37 -8.25
CA VAL A 147 -1.81 3.37 -7.24
C VAL A 147 -0.35 3.81 -7.37
N ALA A 148 0.57 2.85 -7.47
CA ALA A 148 2.00 3.15 -7.63
C ALA A 148 2.26 3.95 -8.92
N LYS A 149 1.58 3.61 -10.01
CA LYS A 149 1.63 4.35 -11.26
C LYS A 149 1.12 5.78 -11.09
N GLU A 150 0.00 5.98 -10.40
CA GLU A 150 -0.58 7.31 -10.21
C GLU A 150 0.34 8.23 -9.38
N PHE A 151 0.93 7.72 -8.30
CA PHE A 151 1.98 8.45 -7.57
C PHE A 151 3.13 8.89 -8.49
N LEU A 152 3.62 7.99 -9.35
CA LEU A 152 4.71 8.27 -10.28
C LEU A 152 4.32 9.28 -11.36
N GLU A 153 3.10 9.20 -11.90
CA GLU A 153 2.56 10.17 -12.88
C GLU A 153 2.37 11.57 -12.28
N LEU A 154 2.10 11.64 -10.97
CA LEU A 154 2.07 12.90 -10.21
C LEU A 154 3.47 13.43 -9.83
N GLY A 155 4.54 12.78 -10.30
CA GLY A 155 5.91 13.24 -10.14
C GLY A 155 6.57 12.83 -8.82
N GLN A 156 6.03 11.82 -8.14
CA GLN A 156 6.69 11.24 -6.96
C GLN A 156 8.09 10.73 -7.31
N ASP A 157 9.06 11.07 -6.47
CA ASP A 157 10.44 10.59 -6.62
C ASP A 157 10.49 9.06 -6.51
N SER A 158 10.87 8.41 -7.62
CA SER A 158 11.03 6.95 -7.72
C SER A 158 12.21 6.41 -6.92
N ASN A 159 13.07 7.30 -6.40
CA ASN A 159 14.20 7.00 -5.52
C ASN A 159 13.97 7.41 -4.06
N LEU A 160 12.74 7.80 -3.69
CA LEU A 160 12.41 8.20 -2.31
C LEU A 160 12.77 7.09 -1.32
N VAL A 161 13.73 7.36 -0.44
CA VAL A 161 14.22 6.36 0.53
C VAL A 161 13.40 6.40 1.81
N TRP A 162 12.96 5.23 2.27
CA TRP A 162 12.41 5.06 3.61
C TRP A 162 13.54 5.24 4.63
N GLN A 163 13.47 6.31 5.44
CA GLN A 163 14.56 6.76 6.29
C GLN A 163 15.01 5.72 7.34
N GLU A 164 14.07 5.00 7.95
CA GLU A 164 14.36 4.04 9.02
C GLU A 164 15.15 2.82 8.53
N THR A 165 14.77 2.24 7.39
CA THR A 165 15.43 1.03 6.85
C THR A 165 16.50 1.35 5.82
N GLY A 166 16.40 2.50 5.17
CA GLY A 166 17.19 2.89 4.01
C GLY A 166 16.78 2.15 2.73
N ASP A 167 15.54 1.67 2.66
CA ASP A 167 15.01 0.96 1.49
C ASP A 167 14.44 1.95 0.47
N SER A 168 14.83 1.80 -0.80
CA SER A 168 14.21 2.52 -1.91
C SER A 168 12.89 1.84 -2.35
N PRO A 169 12.02 2.53 -3.12
CA PRO A 169 10.78 1.92 -3.59
C PRO A 169 11.06 0.70 -4.47
N LEU A 170 12.15 0.74 -5.24
CA LEU A 170 12.62 -0.38 -6.04
C LEU A 170 13.14 -1.54 -5.19
N HIS A 171 13.84 -1.26 -4.09
CA HIS A 171 14.23 -2.29 -3.13
C HIS A 171 13.00 -2.99 -2.55
N LEU A 172 11.99 -2.23 -2.12
CA LEU A 172 10.74 -2.76 -1.58
C LEU A 172 9.99 -3.63 -2.61
N ALA A 173 9.81 -3.13 -3.84
CA ALA A 173 9.16 -3.88 -4.91
C ALA A 173 9.87 -5.21 -5.22
N LEU A 174 11.20 -5.21 -5.25
CA LEU A 174 11.99 -6.43 -5.45
C LEU A 174 11.86 -7.41 -4.27
N LYS A 175 11.94 -6.91 -3.03
CA LYS A 175 11.84 -7.71 -1.80
C LYS A 175 10.49 -8.43 -1.74
N HIS A 176 9.44 -7.74 -2.17
CA HIS A 176 8.07 -8.24 -2.17
C HIS A 176 7.62 -8.87 -3.50
N ARG A 177 8.53 -9.00 -4.48
CA ARG A 177 8.30 -9.67 -5.78
C ARG A 177 7.24 -9.01 -6.66
N GLN A 178 7.09 -7.69 -6.56
CA GLN A 178 6.14 -6.90 -7.34
C GLN A 178 6.71 -6.56 -8.73
N GLY A 179 6.68 -7.53 -9.65
CA GLY A 179 7.32 -7.41 -10.97
C GLY A 179 6.81 -6.24 -11.82
N ASN A 180 5.51 -5.99 -11.80
CA ASN A 180 4.89 -4.88 -12.55
C ASN A 180 5.35 -3.51 -12.00
N ILE A 181 5.33 -3.34 -10.68
CA ILE A 181 5.86 -2.17 -9.98
C ILE A 181 7.34 -1.95 -10.26
N VAL A 182 8.16 -3.02 -10.26
CA VAL A 182 9.58 -2.91 -10.64
C VAL A 182 9.73 -2.31 -12.04
N GLY A 183 8.92 -2.78 -12.99
CA GLY A 183 8.89 -2.22 -14.33
C GLY A 183 8.49 -0.73 -14.36
N LEU A 184 7.46 -0.34 -13.59
CA LEU A 184 7.01 1.04 -13.47
C LEU A 184 8.09 1.96 -12.88
N LEU A 185 8.74 1.54 -11.81
CA LEU A 185 9.80 2.27 -11.14
C LEU A 185 11.01 2.48 -12.06
N LEU A 186 11.45 1.44 -12.78
CA LEU A 186 12.57 1.55 -13.71
C LEU A 186 12.28 2.50 -14.87
N ARG A 187 11.05 2.49 -15.41
CA ARG A 187 10.61 3.47 -16.43
C ARG A 187 10.55 4.89 -15.88
N SER A 188 10.32 5.03 -14.59
CA SER A 188 10.26 6.32 -13.88
C SER A 188 11.63 6.76 -13.35
N GLY A 189 12.72 6.14 -13.80
CA GLY A 189 14.09 6.55 -13.48
C GLY A 189 14.63 6.05 -12.14
N ALA A 190 14.03 5.00 -11.56
CA ALA A 190 14.53 4.41 -10.33
C ALA A 190 15.95 3.86 -10.52
N ASP A 191 16.85 4.19 -9.59
CA ASP A 191 18.24 3.78 -9.60
C ASP A 191 18.40 2.39 -8.97
N LEU A 192 18.77 1.42 -9.80
CA LEU A 192 19.12 0.06 -9.40
C LEU A 192 20.26 0.01 -8.37
N SER A 193 21.15 1.01 -8.35
CA SER A 193 22.26 1.06 -7.40
C SER A 193 21.80 1.24 -5.94
N LEU A 194 20.60 1.79 -5.74
CA LEU A 194 19.97 1.96 -4.44
C LEU A 194 19.27 0.68 -3.94
N THR A 195 19.36 -0.43 -4.68
CA THR A 195 18.89 -1.73 -4.22
C THR A 195 20.03 -2.45 -3.50
N ARG A 196 19.86 -2.76 -2.21
CA ARG A 196 20.88 -3.53 -1.48
C ARG A 196 21.02 -4.94 -2.07
N THR A 197 22.26 -5.41 -2.18
CA THR A 197 22.69 -6.65 -2.86
C THR A 197 21.96 -7.92 -2.40
N GLU A 198 21.37 -7.92 -1.20
CA GLU A 198 20.73 -9.10 -0.60
C GLU A 198 19.52 -9.62 -1.40
N ILE A 199 18.78 -8.75 -2.09
CA ILE A 199 17.59 -9.16 -2.86
C ILE A 199 17.93 -9.82 -4.20
N LEU A 200 19.15 -9.63 -4.72
CA LEU A 200 19.57 -10.26 -5.98
C LEU A 200 19.55 -11.81 -5.91
N PHE A 201 19.42 -12.37 -4.70
CA PHE A 201 19.32 -13.81 -4.43
C PHE A 201 17.88 -14.32 -4.21
N CYS A 202 16.87 -13.44 -4.13
CA CYS A 202 15.48 -13.89 -4.04
C CYS A 202 15.12 -14.60 -5.35
N ASN A 203 14.96 -15.94 -5.30
CA ASN A 203 14.64 -16.83 -6.42
C ASN A 203 13.43 -16.34 -7.24
N TRP A 204 13.63 -15.41 -8.18
CA TRP A 204 12.77 -15.18 -9.33
C TRP A 204 12.86 -16.43 -10.23
N PRO A 205 11.82 -16.83 -10.99
CA PRO A 205 11.87 -18.02 -11.84
C PRO A 205 13.21 -18.14 -12.58
N ARG A 206 13.93 -19.23 -12.32
CA ARG A 206 15.32 -19.51 -12.74
C ARG A 206 15.56 -19.47 -14.26
N SER A 207 14.54 -19.22 -15.08
CA SER A 207 14.64 -19.18 -16.54
C SER A 207 15.38 -17.95 -17.06
N THR A 208 15.39 -16.83 -16.33
CA THR A 208 16.18 -15.65 -16.68
C THR A 208 16.80 -15.05 -15.42
N GLY A 209 18.12 -15.17 -15.24
CA GLY A 209 18.79 -14.65 -14.05
C GLY A 209 18.38 -13.21 -13.75
N THR A 210 18.01 -12.93 -12.49
CA THR A 210 17.42 -11.66 -12.03
C THR A 210 18.17 -10.42 -12.54
N ARG A 211 19.50 -10.50 -12.61
CA ARG A 211 20.35 -9.41 -13.14
C ARG A 211 20.17 -9.19 -14.64
N ARG A 212 19.97 -10.26 -15.42
CA ARG A 212 19.69 -10.20 -16.86
C ARG A 212 18.30 -9.62 -17.10
N TRP A 213 17.31 -10.00 -16.29
CA TRP A 213 15.97 -9.43 -16.36
C TRP A 213 15.95 -7.93 -15.99
N LEU A 214 16.59 -7.53 -14.89
CA LEU A 214 16.71 -6.10 -14.52
C LEU A 214 17.43 -5.27 -15.58
N ASN A 215 18.50 -5.82 -16.18
CA ASN A 215 19.19 -5.16 -17.30
C ASN A 215 18.30 -5.07 -18.54
N CYS A 216 17.52 -6.12 -18.86
CA CYS A 216 16.55 -6.11 -19.95
C CYS A 216 15.47 -5.04 -19.73
N CYS A 217 14.88 -4.98 -18.53
CA CYS A 217 13.92 -3.95 -18.16
C CYS A 217 14.51 -2.54 -18.26
N ARG A 218 15.79 -2.36 -17.92
CA ARG A 218 16.49 -1.07 -18.08
C ARG A 218 16.69 -0.69 -19.56
N GLU A 219 16.98 -1.65 -20.42
CA GLU A 219 17.12 -1.42 -21.87
C GLU A 219 15.78 -1.10 -22.52
N GLU A 220 14.72 -1.80 -22.13
CA GLU A 220 13.34 -1.56 -22.59
C GLU A 220 12.72 -0.28 -22.02
N ALA A 221 13.16 0.18 -20.84
CA ALA A 221 12.72 1.43 -20.22
C ALA A 221 13.32 2.69 -20.89
N ARG A 222 14.20 2.56 -21.88
CA ARG A 222 14.76 3.73 -22.57
C ARG A 222 13.69 4.44 -23.40
N PRO A 223 13.68 5.79 -23.44
CA PRO A 223 12.67 6.58 -24.16
C PRO A 223 12.55 6.25 -25.66
N GLU A 224 13.58 5.63 -26.23
CA GLU A 224 13.72 5.25 -27.63
C GLU A 224 12.84 4.04 -28.05
N PHE A 225 12.23 3.30 -27.10
CA PHE A 225 11.43 2.08 -27.35
C PHE A 225 9.93 2.21 -27.00
N GLY A 226 9.34 3.39 -27.18
CA GLY A 226 7.98 3.76 -26.75
C GLY A 226 6.87 2.68 -26.80
N GLN A 227 6.08 2.65 -25.72
CA GLN A 227 4.72 2.08 -25.55
C GLN A 227 4.34 0.78 -26.31
N GLN A 228 5.25 -0.17 -26.51
CA GLN A 228 4.85 -1.54 -26.81
C GLN A 228 4.82 -2.35 -25.52
N GLY A 229 3.60 -2.70 -25.12
CA GLY A 229 3.28 -3.40 -23.87
C GLY A 229 4.15 -4.64 -23.66
N TRP A 230 4.38 -4.93 -22.38
CA TRP A 230 5.11 -6.08 -21.89
C TRP A 230 4.59 -7.34 -22.58
N ARG A 231 5.35 -7.88 -23.54
CA ARG A 231 5.09 -9.22 -24.03
C ARG A 231 5.54 -10.17 -22.95
N ASP A 232 4.56 -10.82 -22.36
CA ASP A 232 4.70 -11.95 -21.45
C ASP A 232 5.83 -12.89 -21.94
N SER A 233 6.95 -12.91 -21.21
CA SER A 233 8.09 -13.80 -21.48
C SER A 233 7.79 -15.28 -21.20
N SER A 234 6.53 -15.63 -20.97
CA SER A 234 6.00 -17.00 -21.00
C SER A 234 5.90 -17.56 -22.44
N ALA A 235 6.06 -16.74 -23.49
CA ALA A 235 5.97 -17.17 -24.89
C ALA A 235 7.29 -17.70 -25.51
N LEU A 236 8.43 -17.66 -24.81
CA LEU A 236 9.66 -18.29 -25.30
C LEU A 236 9.77 -19.72 -24.74
N GLY A 237 9.05 -20.63 -25.40
CA GLY A 237 9.25 -22.07 -25.24
C GLY A 237 10.67 -22.48 -25.68
N PRO A 238 11.17 -23.66 -25.24
CA PRO A 238 12.49 -24.13 -25.59
C PRO A 238 12.48 -24.70 -27.01
N GLU A 239 12.68 -23.85 -28.02
CA GLU A 239 13.02 -24.30 -29.37
C GLU A 239 14.27 -23.57 -29.87
N ALA A 240 15.41 -24.26 -29.78
CA ALA A 240 16.38 -24.41 -30.87
C ALA A 240 17.67 -25.05 -30.33
N SER A 241 17.60 -26.34 -30.02
CA SER A 241 18.74 -27.25 -30.15
C SER A 241 18.40 -28.21 -31.28
N ALA A 242 18.83 -27.90 -32.52
CA ALA A 242 19.12 -28.85 -33.60
C ALA A 242 19.26 -28.09 -34.95
N GLN A 243 20.50 -27.80 -35.34
CA GLN A 243 21.19 -28.39 -36.51
C GLN A 243 22.58 -27.77 -36.66
#